data_AF-B9SYM3-F1
#
_entry.id   AF-B9SYM3-F1
#
_cell.length_a   1.000
_cell.length_b   1.000
_cell.length_c   1.000
_cell.angle_alpha   90.00
_cell.angle_beta   90.00
_cell.angle_gamma   90.00
#
_symmetry.space_group_name_H-M   'P 1'
#
loop_
_entity.id
_entity.type
_entity.pdbx_description
1 polymer ?
#
loop_
_entity_poly.entity_id
_entity_poly.type
_entity_poly.pdbx_seq_one_letter_code
_entity_poly.pdbx_strand_id
1 'polypeptide(L)'
;MGYNNAMFGLAPYGPYWRDIRKIAILKVLSNTRLLLLKHARASEVETGIRNLYSLCRRDKTGLTVVDMGQWFASVTLNMVVRTVAGTRLTEDEESQRFIKAISKFMHLLGVSAISDAIPFTE
;
A
#
# COMPACT_ATOMS: atom_id res chain seq x y z
N MET A 1 -16.78 13.14 3.42
CA MET A 1 -15.59 12.55 2.76
C MET A 1 -15.86 11.10 2.38
N GLY A 2 -15.41 10.63 1.21
CA GLY A 2 -15.51 9.21 0.84
C GLY A 2 -16.78 8.76 0.12
N TYR A 3 -17.16 9.46 -0.95
CA TYR A 3 -18.18 9.05 -1.96
C TYR A 3 -19.36 8.26 -1.37
N ASN A 4 -20.26 8.93 -0.63
CA ASN A 4 -21.45 8.29 -0.04
C ASN A 4 -21.12 7.01 0.78
N ASN A 5 -20.08 7.06 1.62
CA ASN A 5 -19.55 5.95 2.42
C ASN A 5 -18.97 4.76 1.62
N ALA A 6 -18.74 4.89 0.31
CA ALA A 6 -18.12 3.83 -0.50
C ALA A 6 -16.71 3.47 -0.02
N MET A 7 -15.99 4.42 0.59
CA MET A 7 -14.71 4.15 1.24
C MET A 7 -14.93 3.79 2.71
N PHE A 8 -15.08 2.50 3.01
CA PHE A 8 -15.36 2.05 4.39
C PHE A 8 -14.27 2.45 5.41
N GLY A 9 -13.04 2.71 4.97
CA GLY A 9 -11.96 3.20 5.83
C GLY A 9 -12.17 4.63 6.37
N LEU A 10 -12.97 5.45 5.69
CA LEU A 10 -13.35 6.80 6.10
C LEU A 10 -14.84 6.91 6.49
N ALA A 11 -15.59 5.81 6.39
CA ALA A 11 -17.01 5.80 6.70
C ALA A 11 -17.24 5.89 8.22
N PRO A 12 -18.29 6.60 8.67
CA PRO A 12 -18.66 6.62 10.07
C PRO A 12 -19.06 5.22 10.54
N TYR A 13 -18.90 4.97 11.83
CA TYR A 13 -19.30 3.70 12.42
C TYR A 13 -20.80 3.47 12.23
N GLY A 14 -21.17 2.28 11.74
CA GLY A 14 -22.57 1.92 11.47
C GLY A 14 -22.72 0.45 11.05
N PRO A 15 -23.94 0.00 10.75
CA PRO A 15 -24.21 -1.36 10.26
C PRO A 15 -23.34 -1.69 9.03
N TYR A 16 -23.34 -0.81 8.02
CA TYR A 16 -22.54 -0.97 6.80
C TYR A 16 -21.04 -1.16 7.11
N TRP A 17 -20.45 -0.26 7.91
CA TRP A 17 -19.04 -0.34 8.26
C TRP A 17 -18.70 -1.66 8.97
N ARG A 18 -19.57 -2.11 9.89
CA ARG A 18 -19.39 -3.37 10.63
C ARG A 18 -19.41 -4.57 9.69
N ASP A 19 -20.35 -4.60 8.75
CA ASP A 19 -20.50 -5.70 7.81
C ASP A 19 -19.31 -5.80 6.85
N ILE A 20 -18.88 -4.67 6.26
CA ILE A 20 -17.70 -4.63 5.39
C ILE A 20 -16.42 -4.99 6.17
N ARG A 21 -16.24 -4.46 7.37
CA ARG A 21 -15.08 -4.82 8.22
C ARG A 21 -15.07 -6.30 8.57
N LYS A 22 -16.23 -6.89 8.88
CA LYS A 22 -16.36 -8.33 9.16
C LYS A 22 -15.96 -9.16 7.94
N ILE A 23 -16.39 -8.79 6.73
CA ILE A 23 -15.99 -9.46 5.49
C ILE A 23 -14.48 -9.33 5.27
N ALA A 24 -13.93 -8.11 5.37
CA ALA A 24 -12.50 -7.87 5.17
C ALA A 24 -11.64 -8.72 6.12
N ILE A 25 -11.96 -8.75 7.42
CA ILE A 25 -11.19 -9.50 8.41
C ILE A 25 -11.38 -11.02 8.24
N LEU A 26 -12.61 -11.50 8.06
CA LEU A 26 -12.89 -12.94 8.08
C LEU A 26 -12.64 -13.64 6.74
N LYS A 27 -12.66 -12.91 5.61
CA LYS A 27 -12.50 -13.50 4.28
C LYS A 27 -11.18 -13.10 3.63
N VAL A 28 -10.86 -11.81 3.62
CA VAL A 28 -9.66 -11.30 2.92
C VAL A 28 -8.41 -11.46 3.79
N LEU A 29 -8.48 -11.06 5.06
CA LEU A 29 -7.36 -11.02 5.99
C LEU A 29 -7.43 -12.12 7.07
N SER A 30 -8.12 -13.22 6.78
CA SER A 30 -8.24 -14.34 7.72
C SER A 30 -6.89 -15.00 7.96
N ASN A 31 -6.70 -15.58 9.15
CA ASN A 31 -5.45 -16.28 9.49
C ASN A 31 -5.09 -17.35 8.46
N THR A 32 -6.06 -18.13 7.99
CA THR A 32 -5.86 -19.14 6.94
C THR A 32 -5.37 -18.50 5.64
N ARG A 33 -5.97 -17.38 5.21
CA ARG A 33 -5.55 -16.68 3.99
C ARG A 33 -4.15 -16.09 4.13
N LEU A 34 -3.84 -15.52 5.30
CA LEU A 34 -2.51 -14.98 5.60
C LEU A 34 -1.43 -16.06 5.64
N LEU A 35 -1.76 -17.28 6.11
CA LEU A 35 -0.85 -18.43 6.09
C LEU A 35 -0.59 -18.89 4.65
N LEU A 36 -1.64 -19.01 3.82
CA LEU A 36 -1.48 -19.35 2.40
C LEU A 36 -0.63 -18.32 1.64
N LEU A 37 -0.76 -17.04 2.00
CA LEU A 37 0.00 -15.94 1.39
C LEU A 37 1.38 -15.71 2.03
N LYS A 38 1.78 -16.52 3.04
CA LYS A 38 3.08 -16.37 3.72
C LYS A 38 4.24 -16.41 2.73
N HIS A 39 4.22 -17.37 1.80
CA HIS A 39 5.28 -17.53 0.81
C HIS A 39 5.35 -16.34 -0.16
N ALA A 40 4.20 -15.80 -0.57
CA ALA A 40 4.15 -14.62 -1.44
C ALA A 40 4.78 -13.41 -0.75
N ARG A 41 4.45 -13.17 0.53
CA ARG A 41 5.03 -12.07 1.33
C ARG A 41 6.53 -12.22 1.54
N ALA A 42 6.99 -13.42 1.90
CA ALA A 42 8.42 -13.69 2.06
C ALA A 42 9.19 -13.47 0.74
N SER A 43 8.62 -13.91 -0.38
CA SER A 43 9.20 -13.71 -1.71
C SER A 43 9.33 -12.24 -2.10
N GLU A 44 8.35 -11.38 -1.76
CA GLU A 44 8.49 -9.92 -2.02
C GLU A 44 9.63 -9.29 -1.23
N VAL A 45 9.75 -9.64 0.05
CA VAL A 45 10.82 -9.11 0.90
C VAL A 45 12.18 -9.59 0.41
N GLU A 46 12.30 -10.87 0.05
CA GLU A 46 13.53 -11.43 -0.49
C GLU A 46 13.94 -10.74 -1.81
N THR A 47 12.98 -10.54 -2.73
CA THR A 47 13.23 -9.79 -3.97
C THR A 47 13.66 -8.35 -3.68
N GLY A 48 13.00 -7.66 -2.74
CA GLY A 48 13.37 -6.30 -2.33
C GLY A 48 14.80 -6.21 -1.78
N ILE A 49 15.19 -7.14 -0.91
CA ILE A 49 16.54 -7.21 -0.33
C ILE A 49 17.57 -7.52 -1.43
N ARG A 50 17.27 -8.45 -2.34
CA ARG A 50 18.16 -8.81 -3.45
C ARG A 50 18.41 -7.62 -4.37
N ASN A 51 17.36 -6.85 -4.69
CA ASN A 51 17.46 -5.64 -5.49
C ASN A 51 18.33 -4.59 -4.78
N LEU A 52 18.11 -4.37 -3.49
CA LEU A 52 18.93 -3.46 -2.68
C LEU A 52 20.40 -3.87 -2.68
N TYR A 53 20.68 -5.15 -2.44
CA TYR A 53 22.03 -5.69 -2.48
C TYR A 53 22.70 -5.52 -3.84
N SER A 54 21.96 -5.71 -4.93
CA SER A 54 22.46 -5.50 -6.29
C SER A 54 22.82 -4.04 -6.58
N LEU A 55 22.05 -3.08 -6.04
CA LEU A 55 22.33 -1.65 -6.17
C LEU A 55 23.63 -1.30 -5.47
N CYS A 56 23.80 -1.77 -4.22
CA CYS A 56 25.03 -1.58 -3.45
C CYS A 56 26.26 -2.18 -4.15
N ARG A 57 26.11 -3.32 -4.85
CA ARG A 57 27.24 -3.96 -5.56
C ARG A 57 27.62 -3.29 -6.88
N ARG A 58 26.69 -2.60 -7.54
CA ARG A 58 26.94 -1.98 -8.85
C ARG A 58 27.78 -0.71 -8.75
N ASP A 59 27.76 -0.07 -7.59
CA ASP A 59 28.49 1.16 -7.38
C ASP A 59 29.95 0.89 -7.04
N LYS A 60 30.83 1.21 -8.00
CA LYS A 60 32.29 1.02 -7.86
C LYS A 60 32.92 1.99 -6.86
N THR A 61 32.19 3.03 -6.45
CA THR A 61 32.67 4.07 -5.52
C THR A 61 32.39 3.75 -4.05
N GLY A 62 31.60 2.69 -3.78
CA GLY A 62 31.29 2.23 -2.42
C GLY A 62 30.20 3.03 -1.69
N LEU A 63 29.58 4.02 -2.34
CA LEU A 63 28.57 4.88 -1.70
C LEU A 63 27.26 4.96 -2.51
N THR A 64 26.47 3.89 -2.46
CA THR A 64 25.12 3.91 -3.04
C THR A 64 24.15 4.57 -2.07
N VAL A 65 23.62 5.73 -2.45
CA VAL A 65 22.53 6.39 -1.71
C VAL A 65 21.20 5.83 -2.20
N VAL A 66 20.41 5.27 -1.29
CA VAL A 66 19.08 4.73 -1.58
C VAL A 66 18.05 5.45 -0.72
N ASP A 67 16.97 5.92 -1.34
CA ASP A 67 15.80 6.40 -0.62
C ASP A 67 15.07 5.21 0.02
N MET A 68 15.33 5.00 1.31
CA MET A 68 14.70 3.92 2.07
C MET A 68 13.19 4.09 2.19
N GLY A 69 12.68 5.33 2.22
CA GLY A 69 11.24 5.61 2.28
C GLY A 69 10.53 5.11 1.01
N GLN A 70 11.08 5.45 -0.15
CA GLN A 70 10.58 4.96 -1.43
C GLN A 70 10.71 3.43 -1.56
N TRP A 71 11.81 2.87 -1.07
CA TRP A 71 12.02 1.41 -1.07
C TRP A 71 10.98 0.67 -0.20
N PHE A 72 10.76 1.11 1.03
CA PHE A 72 9.74 0.54 1.91
C PHE A 72 8.34 0.65 1.30
N ALA A 73 7.99 1.83 0.75
CA ALA A 73 6.71 2.04 0.09
C ALA A 73 6.49 1.06 -1.07
N SER A 74 7.52 0.84 -1.89
CA SER A 74 7.48 -0.11 -3.02
C SER A 74 7.26 -1.56 -2.56
N VAL A 75 8.05 -2.03 -1.59
CA VAL A 75 7.93 -3.40 -1.04
C VAL A 75 6.56 -3.61 -0.40
N THR A 76 6.07 -2.64 0.38
CA THR A 76 4.75 -2.71 1.01
C THR A 76 3.63 -2.73 -0.03
N LEU A 77 3.69 -1.88 -1.05
CA LEU A 77 2.67 -1.83 -2.10
C LEU A 77 2.60 -3.13 -2.90
N ASN A 78 3.76 -3.66 -3.32
CA ASN A 78 3.85 -4.95 -4.01
C ASN A 78 3.28 -6.09 -3.13
N MET A 79 3.55 -6.06 -1.83
CA MET A 79 3.00 -7.01 -0.88
C MET A 79 1.47 -6.93 -0.81
N VAL A 80 0.90 -5.72 -0.71
CA VAL A 80 -0.56 -5.51 -0.64
C VAL A 80 -1.23 -5.95 -1.93
N VAL A 81 -0.74 -5.52 -3.09
CA VAL A 81 -1.32 -5.88 -4.40
C VAL A 81 -1.28 -7.39 -4.59
N ARG A 82 -0.16 -8.05 -4.25
CA ARG A 82 -0.06 -9.51 -4.35
C ARG A 82 -0.94 -10.25 -3.36
N THR A 83 -1.18 -9.67 -2.19
CA THR A 83 -2.08 -10.25 -1.17
C THR A 83 -3.55 -10.14 -1.59
N VAL A 84 -3.95 -9.00 -2.16
CA VAL A 84 -5.35 -8.68 -2.47
C VAL A 84 -5.74 -9.14 -3.87
N ALA A 85 -4.98 -8.75 -4.89
CA ALA A 85 -5.24 -9.05 -6.30
C ALA A 85 -4.60 -10.37 -6.77
N GLY A 86 -3.63 -10.92 -6.02
CA GLY A 86 -2.90 -12.13 -6.42
C GLY A 86 -1.85 -11.89 -7.50
N THR A 87 -1.73 -10.66 -8.00
CA THR A 87 -0.80 -10.26 -9.07
C THR A 87 0.37 -9.46 -8.52
N ARG A 88 1.45 -9.38 -9.29
CA ARG A 88 2.58 -8.49 -8.99
C ARG A 88 2.44 -7.22 -9.83
N LEU A 89 2.83 -6.08 -9.25
CA LEU A 89 3.06 -4.88 -10.05
C LEU A 89 4.31 -5.12 -10.89
N THR A 90 4.18 -4.92 -12.19
CA THR A 90 5.28 -5.01 -13.15
C THR A 90 5.86 -3.62 -13.42
N GLU A 91 6.97 -3.54 -14.15
CA GLU A 91 7.57 -2.25 -14.55
C GLU A 91 6.88 -1.63 -15.77
N ASP A 92 5.63 -1.99 -16.02
CA ASP A 92 4.82 -1.47 -17.12
C ASP A 92 4.25 -0.08 -16.79
N GLU A 93 3.85 0.65 -17.83
CA GLU A 93 3.30 2.00 -17.67
C GLU A 93 2.05 2.05 -16.79
N GLU A 94 1.21 1.01 -16.81
CA GLU A 94 -0.03 0.98 -16.04
C GLU A 94 0.28 0.85 -14.54
N SER A 95 1.18 -0.07 -14.16
CA SER A 95 1.67 -0.18 -12.78
C SER A 95 2.32 1.11 -12.29
N GLN A 96 3.11 1.80 -13.13
CA GLN A 96 3.72 3.09 -12.76
C GLN A 96 2.66 4.18 -12.53
N ARG A 97 1.63 4.25 -13.39
CA ARG A 97 0.50 5.17 -13.19
C ARG A 97 -0.25 4.86 -11.90
N PHE A 98 -0.48 3.58 -11.60
CA PHE A 98 -1.13 3.12 -10.38
C PHE A 98 -0.32 3.49 -9.12
N ILE A 99 0.99 3.21 -9.10
CA ILE A 99 1.90 3.58 -8.01
C ILE A 99 1.87 5.09 -7.76
N LYS A 100 1.94 5.90 -8.83
CA LYS A 100 1.87 7.36 -8.74
C LYS A 100 0.52 7.85 -8.21
N ALA A 101 -0.58 7.23 -8.63
CA ALA A 101 -1.92 7.55 -8.14
C ALA A 101 -2.06 7.23 -6.64
N ILE A 102 -1.59 6.07 -6.19
CA ILE A 102 -1.60 5.70 -4.77
C ILE A 102 -0.71 6.63 -3.96
N SER A 103 0.50 6.95 -4.44
CA SER A 103 1.40 7.86 -3.73
C SER A 103 0.75 9.25 -3.52
N LYS A 104 0.14 9.81 -4.57
CA LYS A 104 -0.64 11.06 -4.47
C LYS A 104 -1.83 10.93 -3.52
N PHE A 105 -2.57 9.84 -3.60
CA PHE A 105 -3.72 9.59 -2.73
C PHE A 105 -3.30 9.53 -1.25
N MET A 106 -2.24 8.80 -0.92
CA MET A 106 -1.72 8.70 0.44
C MET A 106 -1.16 10.03 0.94
N HIS A 107 -0.52 10.81 0.07
CA HIS A 107 -0.07 12.16 0.40
C HIS A 107 -1.26 13.07 0.74
N LEU A 108 -2.30 13.10 -0.10
CA LEU A 108 -3.50 13.91 0.15
C LEU A 108 -4.28 13.45 1.38
N LEU A 109 -4.34 12.14 1.67
CA LEU A 109 -4.93 11.63 2.91
C LEU A 109 -4.16 12.06 4.17
N GLY A 110 -2.83 12.24 4.06
CA GLY A 110 -1.98 12.59 5.19
C GLY A 110 -1.89 14.10 5.47
N VAL A 111 -2.29 14.94 4.50
CA VAL A 111 -2.30 16.39 4.67
C VAL A 111 -3.63 16.80 5.31
N SER A 112 -3.56 17.50 6.45
CA SER A 112 -4.75 18.10 7.07
C SER A 112 -5.16 19.36 6.31
N ALA A 113 -6.40 19.41 5.83
CA ALA A 113 -6.95 20.63 5.27
C ALA A 113 -7.51 21.52 6.39
N ILE A 114 -7.48 22.85 6.20
CA ILE A 114 -8.07 23.80 7.17
C ILE A 114 -9.57 23.50 7.37
N SER A 115 -10.25 23.09 6.31
CA SER A 115 -11.65 22.62 6.34
C SER A 115 -11.88 21.44 7.29
N ASP A 116 -10.86 20.63 7.57
CA ASP A 116 -10.98 19.47 8.46
C ASP A 116 -11.05 19.91 9.93
N ALA A 117 -10.42 21.04 10.26
CA ALA A 117 -10.42 21.62 11.60
C ALA A 117 -11.53 22.66 11.79
N ILE A 118 -11.88 23.40 10.73
CA ILE A 118 -12.86 24.48 10.75
C ILE A 118 -13.89 24.23 9.64
N PRO A 119 -15.01 23.56 9.97
CA PRO A 119 -15.99 23.13 8.96
C PRO A 119 -16.80 24.27 8.31
N PHE A 120 -16.53 25.53 8.65
CA PHE A 120 -17.26 26.71 8.18
C PHE A 120 -16.50 27.57 7.16
N THR A 121 -15.35 27.11 6.66
CA THR A 121 -14.52 27.85 5.69
C THR A 121 -14.75 27.42 4.23
N GLU A 122 -15.91 26.84 3.92
CA GLU A 122 -16.40 26.66 2.54
C GLU A 122 -17.30 27.83 2.12
#